data_AF-A0A6F7W067-F1
#
_entry.id   AF-A0A6F7W067-F1
#
_cell.length_a   1.000
_cell.length_b   1.000
_cell.length_c   1.000
_cell.angle_alpha   90.00
_cell.angle_beta   90.00
_cell.angle_gamma   90.00
#
_symmetry.space_group_name_H-M   'P 1'
#
loop_
_entity.id
_entity.type
_entity.pdbx_description
1 polymer ?
#
loop_
_entity_poly.entity_id
_entity_poly.type
_entity_poly.pdbx_seq_one_letter_code
_entity_poly.pdbx_strand_id
1 'polypeptide(L)'
;MAPGASRVYWTEALWDTDRIGVLSYVSNQSWEGVLARLVDPVPPSGVVWGLGVLAVLAVWARRVRWAAAVGDERAGFALTGVAACLISPITWVHHLVWLIPALAVLVDSGLRPDAPPARRRLLLRVCAVVYVLLCSSVVWLWRSDSTGVDGFLGSNAYVWICLGLLIALPLRGTRSANMLNQEPYPARIP
;
A
#
# COMPACT_ATOMS: atom_id res chain seq x y z
N MET A 1 17.10 -11.07 -28.00
CA MET A 1 16.94 -9.99 -27.01
C MET A 1 17.66 -8.76 -27.54
N ALA A 2 16.99 -7.62 -27.68
CA ALA A 2 17.53 -6.42 -28.32
C ALA A 2 18.05 -5.42 -27.26
N PRO A 3 19.36 -5.39 -26.96
CA PRO A 3 19.92 -4.52 -25.92
C PRO A 3 19.71 -3.02 -26.20
N GLY A 4 19.56 -2.62 -27.47
CA GLY A 4 19.20 -1.26 -27.85
C GLY A 4 17.79 -0.84 -27.39
N ALA A 5 16.82 -1.76 -27.44
CA ALA A 5 15.45 -1.48 -27.02
C ALA A 5 15.36 -1.27 -25.49
N SER A 6 16.14 -2.02 -24.71
CA SER A 6 16.20 -1.81 -23.26
C SER A 6 16.82 -0.46 -22.91
N ARG A 7 17.86 0.00 -23.62
CA ARG A 7 18.47 1.31 -23.36
C ARG A 7 17.48 2.44 -23.62
N VAL A 8 16.86 2.47 -24.80
CA VAL A 8 15.83 3.46 -25.17
C VAL A 8 14.66 3.43 -24.18
N TYR A 9 14.25 2.24 -23.73
CA TYR A 9 13.21 2.11 -22.71
C TYR A 9 13.60 2.80 -21.40
N TRP A 10 14.77 2.50 -20.83
CA TRP A 10 15.19 3.02 -19.53
C TRP A 10 15.60 4.50 -19.55
N THR A 11 16.12 5.01 -20.67
CA THR A 11 16.64 6.38 -20.75
C THR A 11 15.68 7.38 -21.37
N GLU A 12 14.73 6.95 -22.19
CA GLU A 12 13.83 7.85 -22.93
C GLU A 12 12.37 7.48 -22.69
N ALA A 13 11.95 6.26 -23.04
CA ALA A 13 10.54 5.89 -23.04
C ALA A 13 9.91 5.80 -21.63
N LEU A 14 10.69 5.48 -20.59
CA LEU A 14 10.23 5.52 -19.20
C LEU A 14 9.82 6.95 -18.78
N TRP A 15 10.47 7.96 -19.37
CA TRP A 15 10.26 9.37 -19.04
C TRP A 15 9.24 10.05 -19.98
N ASP A 16 8.90 9.40 -21.09
CA ASP A 16 7.88 9.82 -22.06
C ASP A 16 6.50 9.28 -21.64
N THR A 17 5.90 9.93 -20.65
CA THR A 17 4.58 9.56 -20.11
C THR A 17 3.42 9.89 -21.05
N ASP A 18 3.61 10.75 -22.04
CA ASP A 18 2.58 11.13 -23.03
C ASP A 18 2.13 9.94 -23.90
N ARG A 19 2.96 8.90 -24.04
CA ARG A 19 2.65 7.71 -24.83
C ARG A 19 1.84 6.63 -24.11
N ILE A 20 1.73 6.67 -22.78
CA ILE A 20 1.27 5.53 -21.97
C ILE A 20 -0.15 5.76 -21.40
N GLY A 21 -0.66 6.98 -21.49
CA GLY A 21 -2.01 7.38 -21.08
C GLY A 21 -1.99 8.65 -20.24
N VAL A 22 -3.09 9.39 -20.23
CA VAL A 22 -3.22 10.64 -19.47
C VAL A 22 -3.03 10.34 -17.98
N LEU A 23 -2.05 10.97 -17.32
CA LEU A 23 -1.72 10.71 -15.91
C LEU A 23 -2.91 10.94 -14.96
N SER A 24 -3.78 11.90 -15.30
CA SER A 24 -4.99 12.21 -14.56
C SER A 24 -6.10 11.16 -14.72
N TYR A 25 -5.96 10.20 -15.64
CA TYR A 25 -6.98 9.20 -15.90
C TYR A 25 -7.32 8.38 -14.66
N VAL A 26 -8.61 8.17 -14.41
CA VAL A 26 -9.15 7.63 -13.14
C VAL A 26 -8.60 6.25 -12.76
N SER A 27 -8.12 5.47 -13.72
CA SER A 27 -7.53 4.16 -13.41
C SER A 27 -6.11 4.24 -12.85
N ASN A 28 -5.43 5.39 -12.96
CA ASN A 28 -4.14 5.63 -12.33
C ASN A 28 -4.33 5.94 -10.84
N GLN A 29 -3.96 5.01 -9.97
CA GLN A 29 -4.14 5.02 -8.52
C GLN A 29 -2.79 5.13 -7.80
N SER A 30 -1.89 5.96 -8.34
CA SER A 30 -0.64 6.37 -7.70
C SER A 30 -0.78 7.73 -7.03
N TRP A 31 0.23 8.12 -6.23
CA TRP A 31 0.37 9.49 -5.75
C TRP A 31 0.41 10.51 -6.88
N GLU A 32 1.11 10.19 -7.97
CA GLU A 32 1.18 11.05 -9.15
C GLU A 32 -0.17 11.22 -9.83
N GLY A 33 -1.00 10.17 -9.89
CA GLY A 33 -2.37 10.26 -10.39
C GLY A 33 -3.23 11.23 -9.58
N VAL A 34 -3.05 11.31 -8.26
CA VAL A 34 -3.73 12.30 -7.41
C VAL A 34 -3.31 13.71 -7.81
N LEU A 35 -2.01 13.96 -7.94
CA LEU A 35 -1.48 15.27 -8.30
C LEU A 35 -1.95 15.69 -9.70
N ALA A 36 -1.85 14.78 -10.67
CA ALA A 36 -2.30 15.02 -12.03
C ALA A 36 -3.79 15.42 -12.08
N ARG A 37 -4.66 14.76 -11.30
CA ARG A 37 -6.09 15.13 -11.21
C ARG A 37 -6.34 16.48 -10.53
N LEU A 38 -5.47 16.92 -9.64
CA LEU A 38 -5.60 18.21 -8.94
C LEU A 38 -5.24 19.40 -9.83
N VAL A 39 -4.33 19.22 -10.78
CA VAL A 39 -3.82 20.31 -11.63
C VAL A 39 -4.22 20.17 -13.10
N ASP A 40 -4.99 19.15 -13.47
CA ASP A 40 -5.48 18.92 -14.83
C ASP A 40 -6.16 20.19 -15.40
N PRO A 41 -5.85 20.61 -16.64
CA PRO A 41 -5.06 19.91 -17.66
C PRO A 41 -3.55 20.23 -17.67
N VAL A 42 -3.01 20.87 -16.63
CA VAL A 42 -1.59 21.27 -16.56
C VAL A 42 -0.74 20.12 -15.98
N PRO A 43 0.52 19.94 -16.43
CA PRO A 43 1.41 18.93 -15.85
C PRO A 43 1.66 19.13 -14.35
N PRO A 44 1.64 18.06 -13.54
CA PRO A 44 1.98 18.13 -12.11
C PRO A 44 3.44 18.52 -11.87
N SER A 45 3.70 19.17 -10.74
CA SER A 45 5.06 19.56 -10.35
C SER A 45 5.85 18.34 -9.88
N GLY A 46 6.95 18.03 -10.58
CA GLY A 46 7.87 16.96 -10.19
C GLY A 46 8.47 17.13 -8.79
N VAL A 47 8.58 18.37 -8.29
CA VAL A 47 9.02 18.65 -6.91
C VAL A 47 7.96 18.20 -5.91
N VAL A 48 6.69 18.54 -6.13
CA VAL A 48 5.57 18.14 -5.26
C VAL A 48 5.39 16.63 -5.28
N TRP A 49 5.49 16.02 -6.46
CA TRP A 49 5.52 14.57 -6.60
C TRP A 49 6.64 13.94 -5.76
N GLY A 50 7.88 14.40 -5.95
CA GLY A 50 9.04 13.89 -5.24
C GLY A 50 8.93 14.02 -3.72
N LEU A 51 8.38 15.13 -3.21
CA LEU A 51 8.12 15.31 -1.78
C LEU A 51 7.11 14.29 -1.25
N GLY A 52 6.04 14.01 -1.99
CA GLY A 52 5.07 12.98 -1.60
C GLY A 52 5.65 11.56 -1.67
N VAL A 53 6.48 11.26 -2.67
CA VAL A 53 7.24 9.99 -2.73
C VAL A 53 8.13 9.84 -1.50
N LEU A 54 8.88 10.88 -1.13
CA LEU A 54 9.73 10.88 0.07
C LEU A 54 8.90 10.69 1.35
N ALA A 55 7.72 11.31 1.45
CA ALA A 55 6.83 11.12 2.58
C ALA A 55 6.33 9.66 2.69
N VAL A 56 5.89 9.07 1.57
CA VAL A 56 5.50 7.65 1.51
C VAL A 56 6.66 6.74 1.92
N LEU A 57 7.85 6.97 1.37
CA LEU A 57 9.05 6.19 1.68
C LEU A 57 9.47 6.36 3.14
N ALA A 58 9.31 7.54 3.74
CA ALA A 58 9.63 7.76 5.16
C ALA A 58 8.71 6.94 6.07
N VAL A 59 7.40 6.94 5.80
CA VAL A 59 6.43 6.12 6.53
C VAL A 59 6.73 4.64 6.31
N TRP A 60 6.89 4.21 5.05
CA TRP A 60 7.24 2.84 4.69
C TRP A 60 8.49 2.37 5.44
N ALA A 61 9.58 3.12 5.35
CA ALA A 61 10.85 2.75 5.97
C ALA A 61 10.73 2.66 7.50
N ARG A 62 9.99 3.57 8.15
CA ARG A 62 9.70 3.48 9.59
C ARG A 62 8.96 2.18 9.93
N ARG A 63 7.93 1.84 9.15
CA ARG A 63 7.04 0.71 9.42
C ARG A 63 7.72 -0.62 9.12
N VAL A 64 8.48 -0.72 8.03
CA VAL A 64 9.26 -1.92 7.69
C VAL A 64 10.39 -2.15 8.68
N ARG A 65 11.10 -1.10 9.13
CA ARG A 65 12.10 -1.25 10.21
C ARG A 65 11.49 -1.80 11.49
N TRP A 66 10.29 -1.33 11.85
CA TRP A 66 9.59 -1.86 13.01
C TRP A 66 9.17 -3.32 12.78
N ALA A 67 8.61 -3.65 11.62
CA ALA A 67 8.26 -5.02 11.26
C ALA A 67 9.47 -5.97 11.36
N ALA A 68 10.64 -5.55 10.85
CA ALA A 68 11.89 -6.28 10.96
C ALA A 68 12.33 -6.47 12.43
N ALA A 69 12.26 -5.42 13.25
CA ALA A 69 12.63 -5.48 14.67
C ALA A 69 11.76 -6.46 15.49
N VAL A 70 10.53 -6.73 15.06
CA VAL A 70 9.62 -7.71 15.69
C VAL A 70 9.54 -9.04 14.93
N GLY A 71 10.37 -9.24 13.90
CA GLY A 71 10.41 -10.46 13.09
C GLY A 71 9.16 -10.69 12.21
N ASP A 72 8.42 -9.65 11.87
CA ASP A 72 7.22 -9.72 11.04
C ASP A 72 7.52 -9.42 9.56
N GLU A 73 8.24 -10.33 8.91
CA GLU A 73 8.61 -10.21 7.50
C GLU A 73 7.39 -10.14 6.57
N ARG A 74 6.29 -10.79 6.95
CA ARG A 74 5.03 -10.79 6.18
C ARG A 74 4.44 -9.40 6.08
N ALA A 75 4.36 -8.69 7.21
CA ALA A 75 3.93 -7.30 7.21
C ALA A 75 4.91 -6.39 6.48
N GLY A 76 6.22 -6.63 6.61
CA GLY A 76 7.25 -5.90 5.86
C GLY A 76 7.09 -6.03 4.33
N PHE A 77 6.85 -7.24 3.84
CA PHE A 77 6.58 -7.51 2.42
C PHE A 77 5.28 -6.81 1.95
N ALA A 78 4.20 -6.93 2.73
CA ALA A 78 2.94 -6.28 2.43
C ALA A 78 3.05 -4.75 2.35
N LEU A 79 3.73 -4.12 3.31
CA LEU A 79 3.97 -2.67 3.31
C LEU A 79 4.78 -2.23 2.09
N THR A 80 5.72 -3.06 1.62
CA THR A 80 6.53 -2.77 0.43
C THR A 80 5.71 -2.81 -0.85
N GLY A 81 4.81 -3.79 -1.00
CA GLY A 81 3.86 -3.81 -2.12
C GLY A 81 2.93 -2.58 -2.16
N VAL A 82 2.43 -2.16 -0.99
CA VAL A 82 1.61 -0.96 -0.86
C VAL A 82 2.41 0.31 -1.22
N ALA A 83 3.64 0.44 -0.71
CA ALA A 83 4.49 1.58 -1.03
C ALA A 83 4.83 1.65 -2.53
N ALA A 84 5.13 0.51 -3.16
CA ALA A 84 5.40 0.44 -4.59
C ALA A 84 4.22 0.96 -5.44
N CYS A 85 2.97 0.65 -5.05
CA CYS A 85 1.77 1.17 -5.71
C CYS A 85 1.62 2.70 -5.55
N LEU A 86 2.04 3.26 -4.41
CA LEU A 86 1.91 4.69 -4.16
C LEU A 86 2.97 5.51 -4.89
N ILE A 87 4.22 5.05 -4.91
CA ILE A 87 5.36 5.82 -5.45
C ILE A 87 5.57 5.65 -6.96
N SER A 88 4.98 4.62 -7.56
CA SER A 88 5.02 4.45 -9.02
C SER A 88 4.43 5.68 -9.70
N PRO A 89 5.00 6.19 -10.81
CA PRO A 89 4.37 7.25 -11.59
C PRO A 89 2.96 6.85 -12.05
N ILE A 90 2.78 5.57 -12.38
CA ILE A 90 1.52 5.01 -12.84
C ILE A 90 1.21 3.71 -12.11
N THR A 91 0.04 3.66 -11.46
CA THR A 91 -0.47 2.45 -10.82
C THR A 91 -1.86 2.15 -11.36
N TRP A 92 -1.95 1.27 -12.34
CA TRP A 92 -3.26 0.83 -12.84
C TRP A 92 -3.99 -0.02 -11.80
N VAL A 93 -5.32 -0.05 -11.88
CA VAL A 93 -6.16 -0.87 -10.99
C VAL A 93 -5.72 -2.34 -10.91
N HIS A 94 -5.17 -2.91 -11.97
CA HIS A 94 -4.65 -4.28 -11.97
C HIS A 94 -3.30 -4.44 -11.24
N HIS A 95 -2.51 -3.37 -11.08
CA HIS A 95 -1.32 -3.39 -10.22
C HIS A 95 -1.67 -3.52 -8.74
N LEU A 96 -2.92 -3.20 -8.34
CA LEU A 96 -3.37 -3.31 -6.95
C LEU A 96 -3.45 -4.77 -6.46
N VAL A 97 -3.13 -5.76 -7.30
CA VAL A 97 -2.81 -7.13 -6.86
C VAL A 97 -1.75 -7.16 -5.76
N TRP A 98 -0.85 -6.16 -5.72
CA TRP A 98 0.15 -6.00 -4.66
C TRP A 98 -0.42 -5.64 -3.28
N LEU A 99 -1.73 -5.40 -3.16
CA LEU A 99 -2.41 -5.24 -1.87
C LEU A 99 -2.86 -6.58 -1.27
N ILE A 100 -2.84 -7.69 -2.04
CA ILE A 100 -3.23 -9.03 -1.55
C ILE A 100 -2.43 -9.43 -0.29
N PRO A 101 -1.10 -9.25 -0.21
CA PRO A 101 -0.35 -9.55 1.01
C PRO A 101 -0.83 -8.74 2.24
N ALA A 102 -1.24 -7.48 2.04
CA ALA A 102 -1.79 -6.66 3.12
C ALA A 102 -3.15 -7.20 3.60
N LEU A 103 -4.01 -7.66 2.69
CA LEU A 103 -5.26 -8.34 3.05
C LEU A 103 -5.00 -9.63 3.84
N ALA A 104 -4.00 -10.42 3.42
CA ALA A 104 -3.60 -11.61 4.14
C ALA A 104 -3.13 -11.29 5.58
N VAL A 105 -2.36 -10.22 5.76
CA VAL A 105 -1.94 -9.74 7.09
C VAL A 105 -3.12 -9.28 7.96
N LEU A 106 -4.14 -8.64 7.39
CA LEU A 106 -5.37 -8.27 8.10
C LEU A 106 -6.14 -9.49 8.59
N VAL A 107 -6.34 -10.48 7.71
CA VAL A 107 -7.02 -11.74 8.05
C VAL A 107 -6.25 -12.48 9.12
N ASP A 108 -4.96 -12.69 8.91
CA ASP A 108 -4.08 -13.37 9.86
C ASP A 108 -4.11 -12.69 11.24
N SER A 109 -3.98 -11.36 11.28
CA SER A 109 -4.03 -10.59 12.52
C SER A 109 -5.40 -10.63 13.21
N GLY A 110 -6.49 -10.69 12.45
CA GLY A 110 -7.85 -10.80 12.97
C GLY A 110 -8.20 -12.19 13.51
N LEU A 111 -7.70 -13.24 12.84
CA LEU A 111 -7.95 -14.64 13.20
C LEU A 111 -7.05 -15.17 14.33
N ARG A 112 -6.09 -14.36 14.79
CA ARG A 112 -5.28 -14.69 15.97
C ARG A 112 -6.15 -15.13 17.16
N PRO A 113 -5.77 -16.22 17.87
CA PRO A 113 -6.52 -16.71 19.03
C PRO A 113 -6.64 -15.68 20.15
N ASP A 114 -5.59 -14.87 20.34
CA ASP A 114 -5.49 -13.86 21.39
C ASP A 114 -6.08 -12.49 21.01
N ALA A 115 -6.64 -12.34 19.81
CA ALA A 115 -7.22 -11.08 19.36
C ALA A 115 -8.56 -10.79 20.06
N PRO A 116 -8.75 -9.60 20.67
CA PRO A 116 -10.03 -9.20 21.23
C PRO A 116 -11.17 -9.27 20.18
N PRO A 117 -12.39 -9.69 20.53
CA PRO A 117 -13.48 -9.85 19.56
C PRO A 117 -13.79 -8.59 18.74
N ALA A 118 -13.69 -7.41 19.36
CA ALA A 118 -13.86 -6.13 18.66
C ALA A 118 -12.78 -5.90 17.60
N ARG A 119 -11.50 -6.16 17.93
CA ARG A 119 -10.37 -6.03 17.00
C ARG A 119 -10.47 -7.04 15.86
N ARG A 120 -10.84 -8.29 16.15
CA ARG A 120 -11.11 -9.32 15.13
C ARG A 120 -12.17 -8.85 14.15
N ARG A 121 -13.35 -8.42 14.65
CA ARG A 121 -14.44 -7.92 13.80
C ARG A 121 -14.00 -6.74 12.96
N LEU A 122 -13.26 -5.79 13.53
CA LEU A 122 -12.75 -4.63 12.80
C LEU A 122 -11.83 -5.05 11.66
N LEU A 123 -10.78 -5.83 11.93
CA LEU A 123 -9.81 -6.23 10.91
C LEU A 123 -10.43 -7.05 9.78
N LEU A 124 -11.32 -7.98 10.11
CA LEU A 124 -12.01 -8.79 9.09
C LEU A 124 -13.01 -7.96 8.28
N ARG A 125 -13.72 -7.01 8.90
CA ARG A 125 -14.59 -6.07 8.18
C ARG A 125 -13.79 -5.16 7.25
N VAL A 126 -12.69 -4.58 7.73
CA VAL A 126 -11.78 -3.77 6.91
C VAL A 126 -11.27 -4.58 5.73
N CYS A 127 -10.81 -5.82 5.96
CA CYS A 127 -10.38 -6.71 4.88
C CYS A 127 -11.49 -6.95 3.85
N ALA A 128 -12.69 -7.29 4.30
CA ALA A 128 -13.82 -7.57 3.42
C ALA A 128 -14.23 -6.33 2.61
N VAL A 129 -14.32 -5.16 3.25
CA VAL A 129 -14.67 -3.90 2.58
C VAL A 129 -13.61 -3.53 1.55
N VAL A 130 -12.32 -3.58 1.92
CA VAL A 130 -11.23 -3.27 0.97
C VAL A 130 -11.26 -4.24 -0.20
N TYR A 131 -11.43 -5.55 0.04
CA TYR A 131 -11.52 -6.55 -1.03
C TYR A 131 -12.68 -6.26 -2.00
N VAL A 132 -13.88 -6.00 -1.46
CA VAL A 132 -15.06 -5.66 -2.28
C VAL A 132 -14.80 -4.40 -3.11
N LEU A 133 -14.21 -3.35 -2.51
CA LEU A 133 -13.91 -2.12 -3.23
C LEU A 133 -12.87 -2.34 -4.35
N LEU A 134 -11.82 -3.12 -4.11
CA LEU A 134 -10.81 -3.42 -5.12
C LEU A 134 -11.39 -4.24 -6.30
N CYS A 135 -12.44 -5.03 -6.07
CA CYS A 135 -13.11 -5.81 -7.10
C CYS A 135 -14.29 -5.10 -7.78
N SER A 136 -14.85 -4.02 -7.20
CA SER A 136 -16.11 -3.42 -7.64
C SER A 136 -16.00 -2.43 -8.79
N SER A 137 -14.80 -2.13 -9.28
CA SER A 137 -14.60 -1.09 -10.31
C SER A 137 -15.17 0.28 -9.90
N VAL A 138 -15.25 0.59 -8.59
CA VAL A 138 -15.95 1.79 -8.08
C VAL A 138 -15.40 3.10 -8.63
N VAL A 139 -14.08 3.17 -8.88
CA VAL A 139 -13.44 4.38 -9.40
C VAL A 139 -13.96 4.80 -10.78
N TRP A 140 -14.52 3.85 -11.56
CA TRP A 140 -15.06 4.12 -12.89
C TRP A 140 -16.29 5.02 -12.88
N LEU A 141 -16.95 5.19 -11.73
CA LEU A 141 -18.04 6.15 -11.56
C LEU A 141 -17.58 7.59 -11.84
N TRP A 142 -16.28 7.88 -11.67
CA TRP A 142 -15.66 9.19 -11.92
C TRP A 142 -14.82 9.22 -13.19
N ARG A 143 -15.12 8.33 -14.16
CA ARG A 143 -14.42 8.32 -15.45
C ARG A 143 -14.67 9.60 -16.26
N SER A 144 -15.89 10.11 -16.22
CA SER A 144 -16.33 11.25 -17.04
C SER A 144 -16.09 12.60 -16.38
N ASP A 145 -16.18 12.65 -15.05
CA ASP A 145 -15.96 13.84 -14.25
C ASP A 145 -15.36 13.42 -12.91
N SER A 146 -14.18 13.96 -12.60
CA SER A 146 -13.48 13.77 -11.33
C SER A 146 -13.25 15.10 -10.60
N THR A 147 -13.94 16.17 -11.03
CA THR A 147 -13.88 17.47 -10.40
C THR A 147 -14.71 17.51 -9.10
N GLY A 148 -14.47 18.52 -8.27
CA GLY A 148 -15.16 18.63 -6.99
C GLY A 148 -14.63 17.67 -5.92
N VAL A 149 -15.25 17.74 -4.73
CA VAL A 149 -14.82 16.99 -3.54
C VAL A 149 -15.16 15.50 -3.67
N ASP A 150 -16.35 15.20 -4.18
CA ASP A 150 -16.80 13.83 -4.44
C ASP A 150 -15.94 13.17 -5.53
N GLY A 151 -15.66 13.92 -6.62
CA GLY A 151 -14.74 13.52 -7.67
C GLY A 151 -13.36 13.17 -7.11
N PHE A 152 -12.77 14.09 -6.36
CA PHE A 152 -11.46 13.89 -5.74
C PHE A 152 -11.43 12.69 -4.78
N LEU A 153 -12.46 12.51 -3.94
CA LEU A 153 -12.49 11.39 -3.00
C LEU A 153 -12.72 10.04 -3.71
N GLY A 154 -13.66 10.00 -4.65
CA GLY A 154 -14.05 8.79 -5.37
C GLY A 154 -13.01 8.33 -6.39
N SER A 155 -12.49 9.25 -7.20
CA SER A 155 -11.47 8.96 -8.21
C SER A 155 -10.15 8.49 -7.61
N ASN A 156 -9.88 8.82 -6.34
CA ASN A 156 -8.65 8.44 -5.62
C ASN A 156 -8.91 7.39 -4.53
N ALA A 157 -10.07 6.72 -4.54
CA ALA A 157 -10.48 5.79 -3.48
C ALA A 157 -9.43 4.71 -3.18
N TYR A 158 -8.78 4.14 -4.21
CA TYR A 158 -7.77 3.10 -3.99
C TYR A 158 -6.44 3.68 -3.47
N VAL A 159 -6.10 4.92 -3.81
CA VAL A 159 -4.96 5.64 -3.19
C VAL A 159 -5.20 5.82 -1.69
N TRP A 160 -6.42 6.20 -1.29
CA TRP A 160 -6.77 6.34 0.13
C TRP A 160 -6.69 5.02 0.89
N ILE A 161 -7.11 3.92 0.26
CA ILE A 161 -6.93 2.56 0.80
C ILE A 161 -5.44 2.25 0.98
N CYS A 162 -4.61 2.50 -0.04
CA CYS A 162 -3.16 2.28 0.04
C CYS A 162 -2.53 3.07 1.19
N LEU A 163 -2.85 4.36 1.34
CA LEU A 163 -2.35 5.19 2.45
C LEU A 163 -2.82 4.67 3.81
N GLY A 164 -4.09 4.28 3.93
CA GLY A 164 -4.64 3.69 5.14
C GLY A 164 -3.92 2.40 5.53
N LEU A 165 -3.66 1.51 4.57
CA LEU A 165 -2.89 0.28 4.78
C LEU A 165 -1.44 0.59 5.17
N LEU A 166 -0.76 1.49 4.47
CA LEU A 166 0.62 1.87 4.77
C LEU A 166 0.80 2.34 6.22
N ILE A 167 -0.14 3.16 6.69
CA ILE A 167 -0.12 3.75 8.04
C ILE A 167 -0.52 2.70 9.09
N ALA A 168 -1.61 1.96 8.86
CA ALA A 168 -2.32 1.24 9.92
C ALA A 168 -2.23 -0.29 9.86
N LEU A 169 -1.54 -0.90 8.88
CA LEU A 169 -1.44 -2.36 8.78
C LEU A 169 -0.92 -2.97 10.11
N PRO A 170 -1.60 -3.94 10.71
CA PRO A 170 -1.16 -4.48 11.99
C PRO A 170 0.21 -5.14 11.87
N LEU A 171 1.11 -4.86 12.82
CA LEU A 171 2.38 -5.57 12.98
C LEU A 171 2.24 -6.58 14.13
N ARG A 172 2.81 -7.76 13.97
CA ARG A 172 2.87 -8.79 15.00
C ARG A 172 3.91 -8.40 16.04
N GLY A 173 3.50 -8.20 17.30
CA GLY A 173 4.43 -8.14 18.43
C GLY A 173 4.93 -9.54 18.79
N THR A 174 6.23 -9.70 18.97
CA THR A 174 6.88 -10.94 19.45
C THR A 174 6.41 -11.26 20.86
N ARG A 175 5.70 -12.39 21.04
CA ARG A 175 5.36 -12.94 22.37
C ARG A 175 6.21 -14.17 22.74
N SER A 176 7.23 -14.51 21.94
CA SER A 176 7.94 -15.79 22.06
C SER A 176 9.30 -15.75 22.77
N ALA A 177 9.79 -14.60 23.23
CA ALA A 177 11.05 -14.53 23.98
C ALA A 177 10.89 -14.82 25.50
N ASN A 178 9.68 -14.72 26.06
CA ASN A 178 9.46 -14.91 27.51
C ASN A 178 9.06 -16.33 27.92
N MET A 179 8.66 -17.21 26.99
CA MET A 179 8.32 -18.60 27.34
C MET A 179 9.52 -19.54 27.39
N LEU A 180 10.64 -19.20 26.73
CA LEU A 180 11.87 -20.01 26.74
C LEU A 180 12.81 -19.69 27.91
N ASN A 181 12.53 -18.63 28.68
CA ASN A 181 13.31 -18.22 29.86
C ASN A 181 12.62 -18.57 31.20
N GLN A 182 11.55 -19.38 31.17
CA GLN A 182 10.79 -19.79 32.37
C GLN A 182 10.88 -21.29 32.67
N GLU A 183 11.93 -21.98 32.23
CA GLU A 183 12.26 -23.31 32.76
C GLU A 183 12.71 -23.14 34.24
N PRO A 184 11.95 -23.67 35.22
CA PRO A 184 12.38 -23.67 36.61
C PRO A 184 13.56 -24.63 36.72
N TYR A 185 14.71 -24.12 37.17
CA TYR A 185 15.85 -24.95 37.57
C TYR A 185 15.36 -26.08 38.50
N PRO A 186 15.57 -27.38 38.18
CA PRO A 186 15.10 -28.45 39.03
C PRO A 186 15.78 -28.34 40.40
N ALA A 187 14.96 -28.25 41.45
CA ALA A 187 15.42 -28.21 42.84
C ALA A 187 16.36 -29.41 43.09
N ARG A 188 17.58 -29.14 43.55
CA ARG A 188 18.47 -30.19 44.06
C ARG A 188 17.79 -30.77 45.29
N ILE A 189 17.48 -32.06 45.23
CA ILE A 189 16.97 -32.86 46.34
C ILE A 189 18.14 -33.05 47.34
N PRO A 190 17.91 -32.99 48.67
CA PRO A 190 18.93 -32.99 49.72
C PRO A 190 19.88 -34.20 49.71
#